data_AF-A0A7J7L6W4-F1
#
_entry.id   AF-A0A7J7L6W4-F1
#
_cell.length_a   1.000
_cell.length_b   1.000
_cell.length_c   1.000
_cell.angle_alpha   90.00
_cell.angle_beta   90.00
_cell.angle_gamma   90.00
#
_symmetry.space_group_name_H-M   'P 1'
#
loop_
_entity.id
_entity.type
_entity.pdbx_description
1 polymer ?
#
loop_
_entity_poly.entity_id
_entity_poly.type
_entity_poly.pdbx_seq_one_letter_code
_entity_poly.pdbx_strand_id
1 'polypeptide(L)'
;MLSKSIKPDHFTFTILLKGCTQLPAPEFGKQLHCLVIKNGLNLSIFIRRKLVHLYAVLEWISDARKIFDTTTKLNIVTWNSLLKGYANNRDGKSLYEIFDEIPQRDVVSWNTMIAFYVNLSDFEKAMWLF
;
A
#
# COMPACT_ATOMS: atom_id res chain seq x y z
N MET A 1 -7.53 9.51 -25.00
CA MET A 1 -6.12 9.82 -24.64
C MET A 1 -5.15 9.11 -25.58
N LEU A 2 -5.15 7.77 -25.66
CA LEU A 2 -4.24 7.03 -26.54
C LEU A 2 -4.49 7.27 -28.04
N SER A 3 -5.74 7.49 -28.44
CA SER A 3 -6.11 7.84 -29.83
C SER A 3 -5.81 9.28 -30.24
N LYS A 4 -5.31 10.12 -29.33
CA LYS A 4 -4.99 11.55 -29.58
C LYS A 4 -3.50 11.88 -29.37
N SER A 5 -2.61 10.88 -29.33
CA SER A 5 -1.16 11.06 -29.09
C SER A 5 -0.79 11.80 -27.79
N ILE A 6 -1.71 11.86 -26.81
CA ILE A 6 -1.44 12.46 -25.50
C ILE A 6 -0.79 11.39 -24.62
N LYS A 7 0.46 11.61 -24.23
CA LYS A 7 1.21 10.70 -23.36
C LYS A 7 0.59 10.72 -21.94
N PRO A 8 0.25 9.57 -21.35
CA PRO A 8 -0.20 9.49 -19.97
C PRO A 8 0.83 10.06 -18.99
N ASP A 9 0.35 10.82 -18.01
CA ASP A 9 1.15 11.44 -16.97
C ASP A 9 0.88 10.81 -15.59
N HIS A 10 1.50 11.38 -14.56
CA HIS A 10 1.36 10.89 -13.18
C HIS A 10 -0.09 11.00 -12.64
N PHE A 11 -0.86 12.00 -13.08
CA PHE A 11 -2.28 12.12 -12.71
C PHE A 11 -3.09 10.98 -13.31
N THR A 12 -2.86 10.69 -14.60
CA THR A 12 -3.51 9.59 -15.32
C THR A 12 -3.31 8.26 -14.59
N PHE A 13 -2.06 7.92 -14.28
CA PHE A 13 -1.76 6.66 -13.58
C PHE A 13 -2.28 6.65 -12.14
N THR A 14 -2.29 7.79 -11.44
CA THR A 14 -2.86 7.85 -10.09
C THR A 14 -4.34 7.47 -10.07
N ILE A 15 -5.11 7.94 -11.05
CA ILE A 15 -6.53 7.60 -11.19
C ILE A 15 -6.70 6.13 -11.55
N LEU A 16 -5.95 5.64 -12.55
CA LEU A 16 -6.03 4.24 -12.99
C LEU A 16 -5.66 3.25 -11.88
N LEU A 17 -4.57 3.52 -11.14
CA LEU A 17 -4.13 2.67 -10.03
C LEU A 17 -5.18 2.62 -8.91
N LYS A 18 -5.83 3.76 -8.60
CA LYS A 18 -6.94 3.79 -7.64
C LYS A 18 -8.11 2.95 -8.13
N GLY A 19 -8.51 3.09 -9.40
CA GLY A 19 -9.58 2.29 -9.99
C GLY A 19 -9.31 0.78 -9.88
N CYS A 20 -8.08 0.35 -10.16
CA CYS A 20 -7.72 -1.07 -10.11
C CYS A 20 -7.92 -1.74 -8.74
N THR A 21 -7.76 -1.01 -7.63
CA THR A 21 -8.03 -1.56 -6.29
C THR A 21 -9.49 -1.96 -6.05
N GLN A 22 -10.41 -1.54 -6.92
CA GLN A 22 -11.85 -1.77 -6.80
C GLN A 22 -12.40 -2.75 -7.85
N LEU A 23 -11.55 -3.23 -8.76
CA LEU A 23 -11.95 -4.12 -9.84
C LEU A 23 -11.77 -5.58 -9.42
N PRO A 24 -12.65 -6.50 -9.84
CA PRO A 24 -12.50 -7.94 -9.63
C PRO A 24 -11.48 -8.56 -10.62
N ALA A 25 -10.37 -7.87 -10.85
CA ALA A 25 -9.37 -8.21 -11.87
C ALA A 25 -7.98 -7.68 -11.44
N PRO A 26 -7.38 -8.28 -10.40
CA PRO A 26 -6.17 -7.76 -9.76
C PRO A 26 -4.96 -7.71 -10.71
N GLU A 27 -4.88 -8.61 -11.69
CA GLU A 27 -3.82 -8.68 -12.70
C GLU A 27 -3.61 -7.37 -13.48
N PHE A 28 -4.67 -6.55 -13.65
CA PHE A 28 -4.53 -5.23 -14.26
C PHE A 28 -3.59 -4.31 -13.47
N GLY A 29 -3.47 -4.48 -12.16
CA GLY A 29 -2.53 -3.73 -11.33
C GLY A 29 -1.08 -3.91 -11.79
N LYS A 30 -0.65 -5.14 -12.08
CA LYS A 30 0.70 -5.43 -12.61
C LYS A 30 0.88 -4.88 -14.02
N GLN A 31 -0.14 -4.96 -14.87
CA GLN A 31 -0.10 -4.39 -16.22
C GLN A 31 0.05 -2.85 -16.18
N LEU A 32 -0.69 -2.17 -15.30
CA LEU A 32 -0.53 -0.74 -15.08
C LEU A 32 0.86 -0.40 -14.55
N HIS A 33 1.43 -1.19 -13.65
CA HIS A 33 2.80 -0.98 -13.20
C HIS A 33 3.80 -1.12 -14.36
N CYS A 34 3.65 -2.10 -15.23
CA CYS A 34 4.46 -2.19 -16.46
C CYS A 34 4.31 -0.94 -17.35
N LEU A 35 3.10 -0.39 -17.48
CA LEU A 35 2.85 0.84 -18.23
C LEU A 35 3.48 2.06 -17.56
N VAL A 36 3.48 2.16 -16.23
CA VAL A 36 4.21 3.18 -15.47
C VAL A 36 5.70 3.15 -15.80
N ILE A 37 6.31 1.96 -15.83
CA ILE A 37 7.72 1.79 -16.17
C ILE A 37 7.98 2.21 -17.63
N LYS A 38 7.17 1.72 -18.58
CA LYS A 38 7.29 2.08 -20.00
C LYS A 38 7.15 3.58 -20.27
N ASN A 39 6.42 4.30 -19.42
CA ASN A 39 6.27 5.76 -19.54
C ASN A 39 7.35 6.56 -18.79
N GLY A 40 8.30 5.90 -18.11
CA GLY A 40 9.37 6.54 -17.35
C GLY A 40 8.92 7.14 -16.02
N LEU A 41 7.80 6.66 -15.47
CA LEU A 41 7.19 7.23 -14.25
C LEU A 41 7.48 6.41 -12.99
N ASN A 42 8.28 5.35 -13.08
CA ASN A 42 8.58 4.43 -11.98
C ASN A 42 9.40 5.07 -10.84
N LEU A 43 10.15 6.14 -11.12
CA LEU A 43 10.90 6.88 -10.09
C LEU A 43 10.08 8.00 -9.43
N SER A 44 8.88 8.30 -9.93
CA SER A 44 8.03 9.31 -9.32
C SER A 44 7.59 8.86 -7.93
N ILE A 45 7.95 9.62 -6.90
CA ILE A 45 7.58 9.33 -5.52
C ILE A 45 6.06 9.21 -5.33
N PHE A 46 5.28 10.02 -6.05
CA PHE A 46 3.82 9.97 -6.03
C PHE A 46 3.31 8.63 -6.56
N ILE A 47 3.84 8.18 -7.69
CA ILE A 47 3.46 6.89 -8.29
C ILE A 47 3.92 5.72 -7.44
N ARG A 48 5.15 5.75 -6.91
CA ARG A 48 5.67 4.71 -6.03
C ARG A 48 4.81 4.49 -4.80
N ARG A 49 4.41 5.57 -4.11
CA ARG A 49 3.46 5.49 -2.97
C ARG A 49 2.11 4.88 -3.39
N LYS A 50 1.59 5.23 -4.57
CA LYS A 50 0.35 4.64 -5.10
C LYS A 50 0.52 3.16 -5.46
N LEU A 51 1.68 2.76 -5.94
CA LEU A 51 1.98 1.35 -6.20
C LEU A 51 2.07 0.55 -4.89
N VAL A 52 2.75 1.05 -3.85
CA VAL A 52 2.74 0.38 -2.53
C VAL A 52 1.30 0.15 -2.06
N HIS A 53 0.45 1.19 -2.13
CA HIS A 53 -0.96 1.07 -1.76
C HIS A 53 -1.70 0.03 -2.61
N LEU A 54 -1.55 0.06 -3.94
CA LEU A 54 -2.15 -0.92 -4.85
C LEU A 54 -1.74 -2.35 -4.48
N TYR A 55 -0.44 -2.62 -4.37
CA TYR A 55 0.06 -3.97 -4.08
C TYR A 55 -0.37 -4.46 -2.70
N ALA A 56 -0.42 -3.58 -1.69
CA ALA A 56 -0.90 -3.94 -0.36
C ALA A 56 -2.40 -4.27 -0.33
N VAL A 57 -3.23 -3.50 -1.04
CA VAL A 57 -4.69 -3.75 -1.13
C VAL A 57 -5.01 -5.01 -1.93
N LEU A 58 -4.22 -5.32 -2.96
CA LEU A 58 -4.35 -6.54 -3.76
C LEU A 58 -3.66 -7.77 -3.11
N GLU A 59 -3.31 -7.69 -1.83
CA GLU A 59 -2.70 -8.77 -1.03
C GLU A 59 -1.33 -9.28 -1.53
N TRP A 60 -0.70 -8.55 -2.45
CA TRP A 60 0.64 -8.82 -2.95
C TRP A 60 1.70 -8.14 -2.07
N ILE A 61 1.69 -8.48 -0.78
CA ILE A 61 2.43 -7.73 0.24
C ILE A 61 3.94 -7.72 0.01
N SER A 62 4.50 -8.81 -0.50
CA SER A 62 5.93 -8.92 -0.78
C SER A 62 6.38 -7.95 -1.88
N ASP A 63 5.52 -7.71 -2.89
CA ASP A 63 5.80 -6.72 -3.93
C ASP A 63 5.59 -5.29 -3.42
N ALA A 64 4.59 -5.08 -2.54
CA ALA A 64 4.41 -3.80 -1.86
C ALA A 64 5.66 -3.43 -1.04
N ARG A 65 6.20 -4.39 -0.27
CA ARG A 65 7.42 -4.24 0.54
C ARG A 65 8.64 -3.86 -0.30
N LYS A 66 8.88 -4.53 -1.43
CA LYS A 66 10.01 -4.20 -2.32
C LYS A 66 9.98 -2.75 -2.81
N ILE A 67 8.80 -2.26 -3.20
CA ILE A 67 8.63 -0.88 -3.66
C ILE A 67 8.79 0.09 -2.48
N PHE A 68 8.25 -0.28 -1.31
CA PHE A 68 8.33 0.48 -0.09
C PHE A 68 9.78 0.72 0.35
N ASP A 69 10.58 -0.35 0.47
CA ASP A 69 11.98 -0.30 0.94
C ASP A 69 12.86 0.57 0.03
N THR A 70 12.53 0.64 -1.25
CA THR A 70 13.27 1.44 -2.23
C THR A 70 12.69 2.86 -2.41
N THR A 71 11.65 3.24 -1.65
CA THR A 71 11.01 4.57 -1.71
C THR A 71 11.45 5.45 -0.56
N THR A 72 12.16 6.53 -0.86
CA THR A 72 12.50 7.55 0.15
C THR A 72 11.30 8.43 0.49
N LYS A 73 11.26 9.02 1.70
CA LYS A 73 10.24 9.99 2.15
C LYS A 73 8.81 9.43 2.07
N LEU A 74 8.54 8.32 2.73
CA LEU A 74 7.18 7.78 2.83
C LEU A 74 6.30 8.69 3.71
N ASN A 75 5.03 8.83 3.37
CA ASN A 75 4.05 9.52 4.22
C ASN A 75 3.27 8.50 5.06
N ILE A 76 2.60 8.97 6.11
CA ILE A 76 1.82 8.12 7.03
C ILE A 76 0.80 7.23 6.32
N VAL A 77 0.16 7.73 5.26
CA VAL A 77 -0.78 6.95 4.46
C VAL A 77 -0.13 5.73 3.79
N THR A 78 1.12 5.85 3.34
CA THR A 78 1.84 4.73 2.72
C THR A 78 2.27 3.70 3.77
N TRP A 79 2.73 4.15 4.94
CA TRP A 79 2.99 3.29 6.10
C TRP A 79 1.75 2.49 6.50
N ASN A 80 0.63 3.17 6.71
CA ASN A 80 -0.64 2.55 7.08
C ASN A 80 -1.16 1.57 6.02
N SER A 81 -0.88 1.81 4.74
CA SER A 81 -1.23 0.88 3.67
C SER A 81 -0.47 -0.44 3.82
N LEU A 82 0.84 -0.38 4.09
CA LEU A 82 1.66 -1.57 4.28
C LEU A 82 1.32 -2.29 5.58
N LEU A 83 1.11 -1.55 6.67
CA LEU A 83 0.67 -2.06 7.97
C LEU A 83 -0.63 -2.86 7.82
N LYS A 84 -1.65 -2.28 7.17
CA LYS A 84 -2.92 -2.98 6.92
C LYS A 84 -2.75 -4.22 6.03
N GLY A 85 -1.85 -4.17 5.05
CA GLY A 85 -1.51 -5.31 4.22
C GLY A 85 -0.95 -6.49 5.04
N TYR A 86 -0.03 -6.24 5.97
CA TYR A 86 0.47 -7.28 6.88
C TYR A 86 -0.60 -7.79 7.85
N ALA A 87 -1.48 -6.91 8.35
CA ALA A 87 -2.60 -7.31 9.21
C ALA A 87 -3.55 -8.26 8.49
N ASN A 88 -3.92 -7.95 7.23
CA ASN A 88 -4.78 -8.80 6.40
C ASN A 88 -4.14 -10.17 6.13
N ASN A 89 -2.83 -10.21 5.91
CA ASN A 89 -2.08 -11.45 5.68
C ASN A 89 -1.78 -12.23 6.97
N ARG A 90 -2.28 -11.76 8.13
CA ARG A 90 -2.03 -12.34 9.46
C ARG A 90 -0.55 -12.47 9.81
N ASP A 91 0.31 -11.66 9.21
CA ASP A 91 1.74 -11.62 9.50
C ASP A 91 2.01 -10.64 10.65
N GLY A 92 1.78 -11.12 11.88
CA GLY A 92 1.96 -10.31 13.07
C GLY A 92 3.39 -9.81 13.26
N LYS A 93 4.39 -10.60 12.85
CA LYS A 93 5.80 -10.21 13.00
C LYS A 93 6.12 -8.99 12.14
N SER A 94 5.84 -9.06 10.84
CA SER A 94 6.11 -7.94 9.93
C SER A 94 5.20 -6.74 10.23
N LEU A 95 3.97 -6.98 10.69
CA LEU A 95 3.07 -5.94 11.17
C LEU A 95 3.72 -5.11 12.29
N TYR A 96 4.30 -5.79 13.28
CA TYR A 96 5.00 -5.14 14.40
C TYR A 96 6.24 -4.37 13.96
N GLU A 97 7.07 -4.98 13.13
CA GLU A 97 8.26 -4.32 12.58
C GLU A 97 7.89 -3.01 11.87
N ILE A 98 6.87 -3.06 10.99
CA ILE A 98 6.38 -1.85 10.32
C ILE A 98 5.80 -0.85 11.30
N PHE A 99 5.01 -1.29 12.29
CA PHE A 99 4.41 -0.42 13.29
C PHE A 99 5.47 0.33 14.10
N ASP A 100 6.57 -0.33 14.45
CA ASP A 100 7.70 0.23 15.20
C ASP A 100 8.47 1.26 14.37
N GLU A 101 8.60 1.04 13.07
CA GLU A 101 9.28 1.95 12.13
C GLU A 101 8.47 3.23 11.80
N ILE A 102 7.15 3.28 12.06
CA ILE A 102 6.33 4.47 11.76
C ILE A 102 6.82 5.66 12.61
N PRO A 103 7.33 6.75 12.00
CA PRO A 103 7.91 7.86 12.77
C PRO A 103 6.91 8.60 13.65
N GLN A 104 5.68 8.75 13.16
CA GLN A 104 4.56 9.36 13.87
C GLN A 104 3.28 8.60 13.55
N ARG A 105 2.83 7.79 14.50
CA ARG A 105 1.62 6.97 14.39
C ARG A 105 0.38 7.86 14.46
N ASP A 106 -0.62 7.54 13.66
CA ASP A 106 -1.93 8.20 13.70
C ASP A 106 -3.02 7.21 14.17
N VAL A 107 -4.26 7.69 14.23
CA VAL A 107 -5.43 6.90 14.63
C VAL A 107 -5.58 5.65 13.74
N VAL A 108 -5.21 5.73 12.46
CA VAL A 108 -5.30 4.58 11.54
C VAL A 108 -4.25 3.53 11.88
N SER A 109 -3.03 3.92 12.25
CA SER A 109 -1.98 3.00 12.70
C SER A 109 -2.44 2.18 13.91
N TRP A 110 -2.95 2.84 14.94
CA TRP A 110 -3.43 2.19 16.17
C TRP A 110 -4.66 1.32 15.94
N ASN A 111 -5.65 1.83 15.20
CA ASN A 111 -6.85 1.07 14.85
C ASN A 111 -6.53 -0.21 14.08
N THR A 112 -5.48 -0.19 13.25
CA THR A 112 -5.03 -1.38 12.51
C THR A 112 -4.47 -2.44 13.46
N MET A 113 -3.69 -2.05 14.48
CA MET A 113 -3.17 -2.98 15.50
C MET A 113 -4.28 -3.57 16.37
N ILE A 114 -5.23 -2.74 16.81
CA ILE A 114 -6.39 -3.19 17.59
C ILE A 114 -7.21 -4.18 16.75
N ALA A 115 -7.54 -3.83 15.51
CA ALA A 115 -8.32 -4.68 14.61
C ALA A 115 -7.63 -6.03 14.34
N PHE A 116 -6.30 -6.04 14.19
CA PHE A 116 -5.52 -7.27 14.04
C PHE A 116 -5.74 -8.22 15.22
N TYR A 117 -5.64 -7.72 16.46
CA TYR A 117 -5.83 -8.56 17.64
C TYR A 117 -7.26 -9.01 17.87
N VAL A 118 -8.22 -8.13 17.61
CA VAL A 118 -9.64 -8.48 17.65
C VAL A 118 -9.94 -9.63 16.66
N ASN A 119 -9.36 -9.59 15.46
CA ASN A 119 -9.52 -10.66 14.45
C ASN A 119 -8.82 -11.98 14.84
N LEU A 120 -7.86 -11.93 15.77
CA LEU A 120 -7.21 -13.10 16.37
C LEU A 120 -7.90 -13.56 17.66
N SER A 121 -8.96 -12.88 18.09
CA SER A 121 -9.63 -13.08 19.39
C SER A 121 -8.70 -12.88 20.61
N ASP A 122 -7.61 -12.13 20.46
CA ASP A 122 -6.64 -11.80 21.51
C ASP A 122 -7.01 -10.45 22.15
N PHE A 123 -8.13 -10.45 22.90
CA PHE A 123 -8.70 -9.23 23.48
C PHE A 123 -7.80 -8.59 24.54
N GLU A 124 -6.97 -9.38 25.23
CA GLU A 124 -6.03 -8.86 26.21
C GLU A 124 -5.04 -7.91 25.54
N LYS A 125 -4.38 -8.35 24.47
CA LYS A 125 -3.44 -7.49 23.73
C LYS A 125 -4.13 -6.32 23.04
N ALA A 126 -5.37 -6.49 22.58
CA ALA A 126 -6.15 -5.38 22.02
C ALA A 126 -6.41 -4.29 23.07
N MET A 127 -6.73 -4.67 24.31
CA MET A 127 -7.00 -3.72 25.40
C MET A 127 -5.75 -2.97 25.86
N TRP A 128 -4.58 -3.58 25.80
CA TRP A 128 -3.30 -2.93 26.11
C TRP A 128 -2.88 -1.82 25.13
N LEU A 129 -3.58 -1.67 23.99
CA LEU A 129 -3.27 -0.65 22.98
C LEU A 129 -4.07 0.67 23.16
N PHE A 130 -4.93 0.76 24.18
CA PHE A 130 -5.60 2.00 24.60
C PHE A 130 -4.78 2.75 25.64
#